data_AF-A0AAW3SY55-F1
#
_entry.id   AF-A0AAW3SY55-F1
#
_cell.length_a   1.000
_cell.length_b   1.000
_cell.length_c   1.000
_cell.angle_alpha   90.00
_cell.angle_beta   90.00
_cell.angle_gamma   90.00
#
_symmetry.space_group_name_H-M   'P 1'
#
loop_
_entity.id
_entity.type
_entity.pdbx_description
1 polymer ?
#
loop_
_entity_poly.entity_id
_entity_poly.type
_entity_poly.pdbx_seq_one_letter_code
_entity_poly.pdbx_strand_id
1 'polypeptide(L)'
;MYFSLIEEPWLPAVFVDGRMGNISPQQLPDDNIIDLAWPRADFQGAGYQLLIGLLQSAYAPADDDDWSEIWEEGLGSDFSQALATLAPAMQFGAQKPAFMQDFATLDSDPTPISGLLIDAPGGNTLKLNKDHFIKRGTLNAVCPHCAAMALFTLQTNAPSGGQGHRTGMRGGGPITTLLMPEATELPLWKKLWMNVVTQEVIPKSKPDATVFPWLAATPTSDGTHPPVTPENAHRLQAYWGMPRRIELDFTALQAGECDLCGTKSTALLTQYRTKNYGIQYDSWRHPLTPYRRALKGGDAPFLSVKGKPGGLAYRDWLGLMIAVEDKLNNTFPATVVHHNIRRDELRRDSGLWCFGYDMDNMKARCWYEHHIPQLFASARFRDDSLALREYKEHLQLAVELARDSATLLRQMIKEAWFSRPKDAKGDFSAIDVAFWQETQPDFIRLYQSLAQGDVPAVALKTWQKALYRYLLDNYDARVFSNPDEHRDLAKAAGTRKKLSAFFYKQKASESIKQMQEAVDGKHG
;
A
#
# COMPACT_ATOMS: atom_id res chain seq x y z
N MET A 1 10.70 -12.55 -30.27
CA MET A 1 9.70 -12.89 -29.23
C MET A 1 8.81 -11.70 -29.01
N TYR A 2 7.50 -11.93 -29.06
CA TYR A 2 6.47 -10.89 -29.03
C TYR A 2 5.13 -11.54 -28.69
N PHE A 3 4.39 -11.02 -27.72
CA PHE A 3 3.06 -11.52 -27.36
C PHE A 3 2.15 -10.38 -26.84
N SER A 4 0.84 -10.62 -26.94
CA SER A 4 -0.19 -9.72 -26.42
C SER A 4 -0.46 -10.04 -24.94
N LEU A 5 -0.33 -9.04 -24.07
CA LEU A 5 -0.66 -9.18 -22.64
C LEU A 5 -2.16 -9.37 -22.39
N ILE A 6 -3.01 -9.18 -23.40
CA ILE A 6 -4.46 -9.41 -23.33
C ILE A 6 -4.82 -10.87 -23.67
N GLU A 7 -4.14 -11.46 -24.64
CA GLU A 7 -4.50 -12.77 -25.22
C GLU A 7 -3.67 -13.91 -24.65
N GLU A 8 -2.38 -13.66 -24.37
CA GLU A 8 -1.47 -14.68 -23.87
C GLU A 8 -1.88 -15.12 -22.44
N PRO A 9 -1.94 -16.42 -22.14
CA PRO A 9 -2.14 -16.90 -20.79
C PRO A 9 -0.84 -16.77 -19.97
N TRP A 10 -0.60 -15.58 -19.44
CA TRP A 10 0.65 -15.23 -18.76
C TRP A 10 0.52 -14.95 -17.25
N LEU A 11 -0.70 -14.73 -16.75
CA LEU A 11 -0.96 -14.42 -15.35
C LEU A 11 -1.16 -15.73 -14.56
N PRO A 12 -0.31 -16.06 -13.58
CA PRO A 12 -0.54 -17.23 -12.74
C PRO A 12 -1.77 -17.00 -11.86
N ALA A 13 -2.64 -18.00 -11.77
CA ALA A 13 -3.90 -17.96 -11.06
C ALA A 13 -4.18 -19.27 -10.32
N VAL A 14 -5.00 -19.17 -9.28
CA VAL A 14 -5.57 -20.30 -8.54
C VAL A 14 -7.05 -20.42 -8.87
N PHE A 15 -7.47 -21.64 -9.19
CA PHE A 15 -8.86 -21.98 -9.47
C PHE A 15 -9.56 -22.51 -8.20
N VAL A 16 -10.90 -22.54 -8.22
CA VAL A 16 -11.74 -23.00 -7.09
C VAL A 16 -11.45 -24.45 -6.68
N ASP A 17 -10.98 -25.29 -7.60
CA ASP A 17 -10.56 -26.67 -7.36
C ASP A 17 -9.14 -26.80 -6.77
N GLY A 18 -8.49 -25.66 -6.50
CA GLY A 18 -7.12 -25.58 -5.98
C GLY A 18 -6.03 -25.78 -7.04
N ARG A 19 -6.37 -26.02 -8.31
CA ARG A 19 -5.37 -26.08 -9.37
C ARG A 19 -4.75 -24.70 -9.58
N MET A 20 -3.47 -24.72 -9.96
CA MET A 20 -2.78 -23.54 -10.46
C MET A 20 -2.63 -23.63 -11.98
N GLY A 21 -2.80 -22.51 -12.66
CA GLY A 21 -2.59 -22.40 -14.10
C GLY A 21 -2.39 -20.95 -14.49
N ASN A 22 -2.02 -20.70 -15.74
CA ASN A 22 -1.97 -19.33 -16.24
C ASN A 22 -3.28 -18.98 -16.96
N ILE A 23 -3.71 -17.74 -16.79
CA ILE A 23 -4.86 -17.15 -17.48
C ILE A 23 -4.40 -15.95 -18.30
N SER A 24 -5.16 -15.61 -19.33
CA SER A 24 -5.11 -14.30 -19.96
C SER A 24 -6.13 -13.37 -19.32
N PRO A 25 -5.95 -12.04 -19.39
CA PRO A 25 -6.97 -11.10 -18.93
C PRO A 25 -8.37 -11.30 -19.55
N GLN A 26 -8.47 -11.91 -20.75
CA GLN A 26 -9.77 -12.24 -21.36
C GLN A 26 -10.57 -13.29 -20.57
N GLN A 27 -9.91 -14.09 -19.74
CA GLN A 27 -10.55 -15.14 -18.95
C GLN A 27 -11.10 -14.63 -17.62
N LEU A 28 -10.93 -13.35 -17.28
CA LEU A 28 -11.44 -12.78 -16.01
C LEU A 28 -12.93 -13.02 -15.73
N PRO A 29 -13.86 -13.10 -16.71
CA PRO A 29 -15.25 -13.43 -16.44
C PRO A 29 -15.51 -14.84 -15.89
N ASP A 30 -14.50 -15.73 -15.85
CA ASP A 30 -14.65 -17.08 -15.29
C ASP A 30 -14.67 -17.06 -13.76
N ASP A 31 -15.83 -17.36 -13.18
CA ASP A 31 -16.04 -17.43 -11.73
C ASP A 31 -15.20 -18.51 -11.03
N ASN A 32 -14.66 -19.48 -11.77
CA ASN A 32 -13.77 -20.49 -11.20
C ASN A 32 -12.38 -19.95 -10.86
N ILE A 33 -12.01 -18.75 -11.35
CA ILE A 33 -10.73 -18.10 -11.04
C ILE A 33 -10.89 -17.36 -9.71
N ILE A 34 -10.19 -17.81 -8.68
CA ILE A 34 -10.34 -17.28 -7.32
C ILE A 34 -9.31 -16.19 -7.03
N ASP A 35 -8.06 -16.38 -7.43
CA ASP A 35 -7.00 -15.41 -7.13
C ASP A 35 -5.83 -15.49 -8.11
N LEU A 36 -4.95 -14.50 -8.07
CA LEU A 36 -3.62 -14.59 -8.69
C LEU A 36 -2.68 -15.45 -7.83
N ALA A 37 -1.66 -16.02 -8.46
CA ALA A 37 -0.72 -16.94 -7.83
C ALA A 37 0.75 -16.54 -8.08
N TRP A 38 1.07 -15.25 -7.93
CA TRP A 38 2.45 -14.81 -8.15
C TRP A 38 3.38 -15.33 -7.02
N PRO A 39 4.61 -15.77 -7.33
CA PRO A 39 5.55 -16.32 -6.35
C PRO A 39 6.15 -15.25 -5.41
N ARG A 40 5.85 -13.96 -5.65
CA ARG A 40 6.30 -12.84 -4.83
C ARG A 40 5.12 -11.95 -4.45
N ALA A 41 5.10 -11.49 -3.20
CA ALA A 41 4.02 -10.64 -2.70
C ALA A 41 3.95 -9.27 -3.41
N ASP A 42 5.09 -8.71 -3.80
CA ASP A 42 5.10 -7.46 -4.59
C ASP A 42 4.51 -7.65 -5.99
N PHE A 43 4.72 -8.80 -6.61
CA PHE A 43 4.11 -9.16 -7.89
C PHE A 43 2.62 -9.49 -7.74
N GLN A 44 2.20 -10.07 -6.62
CA GLN A 44 0.78 -10.29 -6.31
C GLN A 44 0.04 -8.95 -6.27
N GLY A 45 0.55 -7.98 -5.49
CA GLY A 45 -0.03 -6.64 -5.41
C GLY A 45 0.07 -5.85 -6.73
N ALA A 46 1.14 -6.05 -7.52
CA ALA A 46 1.28 -5.45 -8.84
C ALA A 46 0.30 -6.06 -9.86
N GLY A 47 0.06 -7.37 -9.82
CA GLY A 47 -0.93 -8.05 -10.66
C GLY A 47 -2.33 -7.50 -10.45
N TYR A 48 -2.74 -7.27 -9.20
CA TYR A 48 -4.02 -6.60 -8.91
C TYR A 48 -4.05 -5.17 -9.46
N GLN A 49 -3.00 -4.37 -9.25
CA GLN A 49 -2.92 -3.00 -9.80
C GLN A 49 -3.02 -2.98 -11.33
N LEU A 50 -2.36 -3.93 -12.01
CA LEU A 50 -2.41 -4.08 -13.47
C LEU A 50 -3.83 -4.38 -13.93
N LEU A 51 -4.48 -5.39 -13.34
CA LEU A 51 -5.81 -5.83 -13.75
C LEU A 51 -6.90 -4.80 -13.43
N ILE A 52 -6.81 -4.12 -12.28
CA ILE A 52 -7.67 -2.96 -11.96
C ILE A 52 -7.45 -1.85 -13.00
N GLY A 53 -6.20 -1.57 -13.36
CA GLY A 53 -5.87 -0.61 -14.42
C GLY A 53 -6.49 -0.97 -15.77
N LEU A 54 -6.47 -2.26 -16.16
CA LEU A 54 -7.11 -2.76 -17.38
C LEU A 54 -8.62 -2.57 -17.34
N LEU A 55 -9.29 -2.99 -16.26
CA LEU A 55 -10.73 -2.82 -16.08
C LEU A 55 -11.11 -1.33 -16.13
N GLN A 56 -10.40 -0.48 -15.39
CA GLN A 56 -10.66 0.95 -15.36
C GLN A 56 -10.45 1.63 -16.74
N SER A 57 -9.51 1.14 -17.54
CA SER A 57 -9.20 1.74 -18.84
C SER A 57 -10.13 1.23 -19.96
N ALA A 58 -10.53 -0.04 -19.93
CA ALA A 58 -11.35 -0.66 -20.99
C ALA A 58 -12.86 -0.60 -20.70
N TYR A 59 -13.23 -0.81 -19.43
CA TYR A 59 -14.55 -1.30 -19.03
C TYR A 59 -15.09 -0.61 -17.77
N ALA A 60 -14.70 0.64 -17.52
CA ALA A 60 -15.24 1.42 -16.40
C ALA A 60 -16.75 1.68 -16.58
N PRO A 61 -17.57 1.48 -15.54
CA PRO A 61 -19.03 1.69 -15.61
C PRO A 61 -19.34 3.18 -15.78
N ALA A 62 -20.43 3.55 -16.48
CA ALA A 62 -20.76 4.95 -16.69
C ALA A 62 -21.15 5.61 -15.36
N ASP A 63 -21.96 4.92 -14.56
CA ASP A 63 -22.51 5.37 -13.29
C ASP A 63 -22.58 4.24 -12.25
N ASP A 64 -23.27 4.49 -11.14
CA ASP A 64 -23.40 3.56 -10.02
C ASP A 64 -24.35 2.39 -10.33
N ASP A 65 -25.32 2.57 -11.22
CA ASP A 65 -26.26 1.52 -11.61
C ASP A 65 -25.54 0.49 -12.49
N ASP A 66 -24.79 0.95 -13.50
CA ASP A 66 -23.92 0.09 -14.33
C ASP A 66 -22.89 -0.67 -13.48
N TRP A 67 -22.33 -0.03 -12.44
CA TRP A 67 -21.39 -0.69 -11.53
C TRP A 67 -22.04 -1.88 -10.81
N SER A 68 -23.30 -1.69 -10.38
CA SER A 68 -24.07 -2.66 -9.61
C SER A 68 -24.56 -3.81 -10.50
N GLU A 69 -24.98 -3.52 -11.73
CA GLU A 69 -25.33 -4.52 -12.74
C GLU A 69 -24.17 -5.49 -12.98
N ILE A 70 -22.95 -4.98 -13.23
CA ILE A 70 -21.77 -5.84 -13.41
C ILE A 70 -21.46 -6.66 -12.16
N TRP A 71 -21.65 -6.09 -10.96
CA TRP A 71 -21.44 -6.83 -9.71
C TRP A 71 -22.41 -8.01 -9.56
N GLU A 72 -23.66 -7.84 -9.98
CA GLU A 72 -24.72 -8.84 -9.88
C GLU A 72 -24.65 -9.88 -11.01
N GLU A 73 -24.45 -9.43 -12.25
CA GLU A 73 -24.60 -10.25 -13.46
C GLU A 73 -23.26 -10.79 -14.01
N GLY A 74 -22.12 -10.19 -13.63
CA GLY A 74 -20.80 -10.54 -14.14
C GLY A 74 -20.27 -9.58 -15.21
N LEU A 75 -19.03 -9.79 -15.66
CA LEU A 75 -18.35 -8.91 -16.62
C LEU A 75 -18.96 -8.89 -18.04
N GLY A 76 -20.09 -9.54 -18.31
CA GLY A 76 -20.80 -9.45 -19.59
C GLY A 76 -20.05 -10.03 -20.80
N SER A 77 -20.75 -10.16 -21.93
CA SER A 77 -20.17 -10.71 -23.17
C SER A 77 -19.32 -9.71 -23.97
N ASP A 78 -19.48 -8.42 -23.72
CA ASP A 78 -18.79 -7.33 -24.40
C ASP A 78 -17.41 -7.02 -23.78
N PHE A 79 -17.10 -7.55 -22.60
CA PHE A 79 -15.80 -7.36 -21.92
C PHE A 79 -14.61 -7.70 -22.83
N SER A 80 -14.64 -8.83 -23.53
CA SER A 80 -13.53 -9.21 -24.42
C SER A 80 -13.33 -8.18 -25.55
N GLN A 81 -14.42 -7.64 -26.10
CA GLN A 81 -14.35 -6.60 -27.13
C GLN A 81 -13.84 -5.27 -26.57
N ALA A 82 -14.29 -4.88 -25.38
CA ALA A 82 -13.82 -3.68 -24.70
C ALA A 82 -12.32 -3.77 -24.38
N LEU A 83 -11.86 -4.91 -23.89
CA LEU A 83 -10.46 -5.15 -23.60
C LEU A 83 -9.60 -5.12 -24.87
N ALA A 84 -10.09 -5.70 -25.98
CA ALA A 84 -9.39 -5.68 -27.27
C ALA A 84 -9.09 -4.26 -27.79
N THR A 85 -9.85 -3.24 -27.35
CA THR A 85 -9.54 -1.84 -27.69
C THR A 85 -8.16 -1.40 -27.18
N LEU A 86 -7.67 -1.99 -26.09
CA LEU A 86 -6.36 -1.68 -25.52
C LEU A 86 -5.21 -2.44 -26.19
N ALA A 87 -5.48 -3.35 -27.13
CA ALA A 87 -4.48 -4.20 -27.75
C ALA A 87 -3.25 -3.47 -28.31
N PRO A 88 -3.37 -2.28 -28.96
CA PRO A 88 -2.19 -1.55 -29.43
C PRO A 88 -1.19 -1.17 -28.31
N ALA A 89 -1.65 -0.97 -27.08
CA ALA A 89 -0.81 -0.65 -25.93
C ALA A 89 -0.28 -1.89 -25.20
N MET A 90 -0.91 -3.05 -25.37
CA MET A 90 -0.67 -4.25 -24.55
C MET A 90 0.25 -5.26 -25.23
N GLN A 91 1.20 -4.79 -26.03
CA GLN A 91 2.14 -5.63 -26.78
C GLN A 91 3.49 -5.69 -26.06
N PHE A 92 3.98 -6.88 -25.71
CA PHE A 92 5.25 -7.06 -25.02
C PHE A 92 6.24 -7.86 -25.87
N GLY A 93 7.44 -7.32 -26.07
CA GLY A 93 8.48 -7.99 -26.84
C GLY A 93 9.53 -7.04 -27.38
N ALA A 94 10.23 -7.51 -28.43
CA ALA A 94 11.31 -6.77 -29.09
C ALA A 94 10.82 -5.66 -30.04
N GLN A 95 9.57 -5.73 -30.50
CA GLN A 95 9.00 -4.76 -31.44
C GLN A 95 8.38 -3.58 -30.69
N LYS A 96 8.68 -2.36 -31.14
CA LYS A 96 8.18 -1.12 -30.56
C LYS A 96 6.96 -0.57 -31.32
N PRO A 97 6.02 0.10 -30.65
CA PRO A 97 5.97 0.37 -29.20
C PRO A 97 5.76 -0.92 -28.40
N ALA A 98 6.45 -1.02 -27.26
CA ALA A 98 6.37 -2.19 -26.38
C ALA A 98 5.98 -1.76 -24.97
N PHE A 99 5.13 -2.56 -24.33
CA PHE A 99 4.56 -2.33 -23.02
C PHE A 99 5.62 -1.86 -22.02
N MET A 100 5.47 -0.62 -21.54
CA MET A 100 6.28 0.05 -20.53
C MET A 100 7.81 0.10 -20.79
N GLN A 101 8.22 -0.04 -22.06
CA GLN A 101 9.62 0.09 -22.48
C GLN A 101 9.84 1.41 -23.24
N ASP A 102 11.09 1.90 -23.22
CA ASP A 102 11.47 3.14 -23.89
C ASP A 102 11.19 3.06 -25.39
N PHE A 103 10.60 4.11 -25.94
CA PHE A 103 10.22 4.16 -27.35
C PHE A 103 11.45 4.13 -28.27
N ALA A 104 12.57 4.73 -27.84
CA ALA A 104 13.82 4.70 -28.57
C ALA A 104 14.73 3.56 -28.09
N THR A 105 15.58 3.03 -28.98
CA THR A 105 16.62 2.10 -28.56
C THR A 105 17.64 2.82 -27.68
N LEU A 106 17.95 2.23 -26.54
CA LEU A 106 18.82 2.81 -25.53
C LEU A 106 20.26 2.38 -25.77
N ASP A 107 21.09 3.37 -26.08
CA ASP A 107 22.55 3.18 -26.13
C ASP A 107 23.16 3.26 -24.72
N SER A 108 23.12 2.15 -23.99
CA SER A 108 23.77 2.00 -22.68
C SER A 108 24.23 0.56 -22.43
N ASP A 109 25.15 0.40 -21.48
CA ASP A 109 25.67 -0.92 -21.10
C ASP A 109 24.55 -1.82 -20.54
N PRO A 110 24.57 -3.12 -20.88
CA PRO A 110 23.60 -4.06 -20.35
C PRO A 110 23.70 -4.15 -18.83
N THR A 111 22.55 -4.15 -18.19
CA THR A 111 22.37 -4.32 -16.74
C THR A 111 21.73 -5.69 -16.47
N PRO A 112 22.17 -6.44 -15.46
CA PRO A 112 21.58 -7.73 -15.11
C PRO A 112 20.08 -7.64 -14.87
N ILE A 113 19.31 -8.63 -15.32
CA ILE A 113 17.83 -8.61 -15.23
C ILE A 113 17.29 -8.54 -13.81
N SER A 114 18.08 -8.97 -12.81
CA SER A 114 17.77 -8.81 -11.39
C SER A 114 17.56 -7.35 -10.98
N GLY A 115 18.15 -6.39 -11.69
CA GLY A 115 17.96 -4.96 -11.46
C GLY A 115 16.52 -4.46 -11.68
N LEU A 116 15.64 -5.28 -12.27
CA LEU A 116 14.20 -4.98 -12.33
C LEU A 116 13.47 -5.19 -11.00
N LEU A 117 14.05 -5.97 -10.07
CA LEU A 117 13.45 -6.16 -8.76
C LEU A 117 13.80 -5.00 -7.82
N ILE A 118 12.79 -4.47 -7.13
CA ILE A 118 12.93 -3.31 -6.23
C ILE A 118 13.87 -3.60 -5.06
N ASP A 119 13.91 -4.84 -4.58
CA ASP A 119 14.76 -5.31 -3.49
C ASP A 119 16.16 -5.75 -3.94
N ALA A 120 16.46 -5.74 -5.25
CA ALA A 120 17.79 -6.11 -5.73
C ALA A 120 18.87 -5.10 -5.29
N PRO A 121 20.07 -5.58 -4.89
CA PRO A 121 21.11 -4.70 -4.41
C PRO A 121 21.72 -3.90 -5.56
N GLY A 122 21.72 -2.57 -5.43
CA GLY A 122 22.41 -1.69 -6.38
C GLY A 122 23.94 -1.85 -6.34
N GLY A 123 24.63 -1.31 -7.35
CA GLY A 123 26.08 -1.49 -7.50
C GLY A 123 26.92 -1.09 -6.28
N ASN A 124 26.57 -0.01 -5.57
CA ASN A 124 27.26 0.37 -4.34
C ASN A 124 26.98 -0.58 -3.17
N THR A 125 25.78 -1.13 -3.07
CA THR A 125 25.43 -2.11 -2.04
C THR A 125 26.27 -3.37 -2.22
N LEU A 126 26.42 -3.84 -3.47
CA LEU A 126 27.29 -4.98 -3.81
C LEU A 126 28.77 -4.69 -3.52
N LYS A 127 29.30 -3.57 -4.02
CA LYS A 127 30.72 -3.19 -3.84
C LYS A 127 31.13 -3.08 -2.36
N LEU A 128 30.20 -2.62 -1.50
CA LEU A 128 30.44 -2.43 -0.08
C LEU A 128 29.96 -3.62 0.78
N ASN A 129 29.50 -4.72 0.17
CA ASN A 129 28.96 -5.90 0.85
C ASN A 129 27.86 -5.57 1.87
N LYS A 130 26.93 -4.69 1.50
CA LYS A 130 25.81 -4.23 2.36
C LYS A 130 24.51 -5.01 2.15
N ASP A 131 24.57 -6.09 1.39
CA ASP A 131 23.47 -6.95 0.95
C ASP A 131 23.40 -8.27 1.75
N HIS A 132 23.74 -8.25 3.05
CA HIS A 132 23.93 -9.44 3.89
C HIS A 132 22.76 -10.45 3.89
N PHE A 133 21.53 -9.98 3.68
CA PHE A 133 20.33 -10.83 3.68
C PHE A 133 19.83 -11.21 2.28
N ILE A 134 20.50 -10.73 1.23
CA ILE A 134 20.14 -11.03 -0.15
C ILE A 134 21.07 -12.13 -0.66
N LYS A 135 20.49 -13.24 -1.09
CA LYS A 135 21.24 -14.34 -1.70
C LYS A 135 21.65 -13.95 -3.12
N ARG A 136 22.94 -13.73 -3.35
CA ARG A 136 23.46 -13.41 -4.69
C ARG A 136 23.31 -14.60 -5.64
N GLY A 137 23.14 -14.32 -6.92
CA GLY A 137 23.08 -15.34 -7.97
C GLY A 137 21.81 -16.17 -8.01
N THR A 138 20.77 -15.82 -7.25
CA THR A 138 19.47 -16.51 -7.29
C THR A 138 18.55 -16.02 -8.42
N LEU A 139 18.90 -14.90 -9.08
CA LEU A 139 18.14 -14.38 -10.21
C LEU A 139 19.11 -13.86 -11.27
N ASN A 140 19.30 -14.67 -12.30
CA ASN A 140 20.16 -14.41 -13.44
C ASN A 140 19.37 -14.43 -14.76
N ALA A 141 18.29 -15.21 -14.84
CA ALA A 141 17.50 -15.40 -16.05
C ALA A 141 16.01 -15.56 -15.73
N VAL A 142 15.14 -14.81 -16.41
CA VAL A 142 13.68 -14.83 -16.18
C VAL A 142 12.90 -15.03 -17.47
N CYS A 143 11.75 -15.68 -17.38
CA CYS A 143 10.86 -15.82 -18.53
C CYS A 143 10.20 -14.48 -18.89
N PRO A 144 9.67 -14.34 -20.11
CA PRO A 144 9.01 -13.12 -20.56
C PRO A 144 7.81 -12.70 -19.70
N HIS A 145 7.03 -13.64 -19.16
CA HIS A 145 5.89 -13.36 -18.29
C HIS A 145 6.34 -12.69 -16.98
N CYS A 146 7.37 -13.25 -16.34
CA CYS A 146 7.94 -12.65 -15.14
C CYS A 146 8.65 -11.33 -15.43
N ALA A 147 9.28 -11.16 -16.59
CA ALA A 147 9.87 -9.89 -17.00
C ALA A 147 8.83 -8.80 -17.20
N ALA A 148 7.68 -9.11 -17.81
CA ALA A 148 6.57 -8.18 -17.96
C ALA A 148 6.03 -7.72 -16.58
N MET A 149 5.81 -8.66 -15.65
CA MET A 149 5.36 -8.31 -14.30
C MET A 149 6.42 -7.53 -13.52
N ALA A 150 7.70 -7.89 -13.62
CA ALA A 150 8.80 -7.17 -12.97
C ALA A 150 8.90 -5.73 -13.50
N LEU A 151 8.79 -5.54 -14.82
CA LEU A 151 8.80 -4.23 -15.45
C LEU A 151 7.63 -3.37 -14.98
N PHE A 152 6.40 -3.92 -14.99
CA PHE A 152 5.23 -3.21 -14.48
C PHE A 152 5.39 -2.84 -13.01
N THR A 153 5.80 -3.80 -12.17
CA THR A 153 6.03 -3.60 -10.73
C THR A 153 7.01 -2.46 -10.48
N LEU A 154 8.14 -2.46 -11.19
CA LEU A 154 9.17 -1.44 -11.05
C LEU A 154 8.68 -0.08 -11.53
N GLN A 155 8.04 0.01 -12.69
CA GLN A 155 7.56 1.29 -13.23
C GLN A 155 6.49 1.91 -12.33
N THR A 156 5.51 1.11 -11.93
CA THR A 156 4.35 1.54 -11.14
C THR A 156 4.72 1.88 -9.70
N ASN A 157 5.71 1.20 -9.10
CA ASN A 157 6.13 1.39 -7.70
C ASN A 157 7.54 1.99 -7.55
N ALA A 158 8.10 2.58 -8.61
CA ALA A 158 9.52 2.91 -8.70
C ALA A 158 10.01 3.73 -7.47
N PRO A 159 10.96 3.22 -6.68
CA PRO A 159 11.61 4.01 -5.63
C PRO A 159 12.54 5.07 -6.24
N SER A 160 13.29 5.81 -5.42
CA SER A 160 14.42 6.59 -5.93
C SER A 160 15.47 5.64 -6.52
N GLY A 161 16.05 5.96 -7.68
CA GLY A 161 17.02 5.08 -8.37
C GLY A 161 18.43 5.66 -8.50
N GLY A 162 18.75 6.71 -7.73
CA GLY A 162 20.00 7.43 -7.87
C GLY A 162 19.92 8.57 -8.90
N GLN A 163 21.09 9.09 -9.30
CA GLN A 163 21.16 10.34 -10.05
C GLN A 163 20.44 10.24 -11.41
N GLY A 164 19.48 11.14 -11.63
CA GLY A 164 18.69 11.27 -12.87
C GLY A 164 17.65 10.17 -13.08
N HIS A 165 17.64 9.13 -12.26
CA HIS A 165 16.72 8.02 -12.33
C HIS A 165 15.42 8.39 -11.58
N ARG A 166 14.34 8.71 -12.33
CA ARG A 166 13.06 9.21 -11.79
C ARG A 166 12.27 8.20 -10.96
N THR A 167 11.71 8.70 -9.86
CA THR A 167 10.77 8.00 -8.97
C THR A 167 9.39 7.93 -9.61
N GLY A 168 8.56 6.95 -9.22
CA GLY A 168 7.19 6.83 -9.73
C GLY A 168 6.29 8.00 -9.36
N MET A 169 5.14 8.11 -10.05
CA MET A 169 4.13 9.17 -9.86
C MET A 169 3.69 9.34 -8.41
N ARG A 170 3.70 8.24 -7.66
CA ARG A 170 3.31 8.19 -6.27
C ARG A 170 4.46 8.54 -5.31
N GLY A 171 5.66 8.88 -5.80
CA GLY A 171 6.90 8.96 -5.02
C GLY A 171 7.39 7.58 -4.55
N GLY A 172 8.53 7.51 -3.86
CA GLY A 172 9.15 6.22 -3.47
C GLY A 172 8.46 5.56 -2.28
N GLY A 173 8.27 4.23 -2.33
CA GLY A 173 7.62 3.44 -1.27
C GLY A 173 6.16 3.81 -0.94
N PRO A 174 5.29 4.08 -1.93
CA PRO A 174 3.89 4.39 -1.65
C PRO A 174 3.15 3.16 -1.13
N ILE A 175 2.15 3.37 -0.28
CA ILE A 175 1.18 2.33 0.05
C ILE A 175 0.08 2.30 -1.01
N THR A 176 -0.30 1.10 -1.43
CA THR A 176 -1.51 0.81 -2.17
C THR A 176 -2.57 0.32 -1.20
N THR A 177 -3.82 0.75 -1.36
CA THR A 177 -4.96 0.30 -0.55
C THR A 177 -6.10 -0.10 -1.46
N LEU A 178 -6.47 -1.38 -1.40
CA LEU A 178 -7.56 -1.97 -2.17
C LEU A 178 -8.70 -2.35 -1.23
N LEU A 179 -9.95 -2.16 -1.65
CA LEU A 179 -11.09 -2.84 -1.06
C LEU A 179 -10.98 -4.33 -1.38
N MET A 180 -11.11 -5.17 -0.36
CA MET A 180 -11.06 -6.62 -0.52
C MET A 180 -12.18 -7.25 0.29
N PRO A 181 -12.76 -8.37 -0.17
CA PRO A 181 -13.73 -9.06 0.65
C PRO A 181 -13.08 -9.71 1.87
N GLU A 182 -13.83 -9.85 2.96
CA GLU A 182 -13.40 -10.65 4.11
C GLU A 182 -13.44 -12.16 3.77
N ALA A 183 -14.37 -12.57 2.90
CA ALA A 183 -14.45 -13.94 2.38
C ALA A 183 -13.46 -14.17 1.21
N THR A 184 -12.69 -15.26 1.28
CA THR A 184 -11.64 -15.56 0.28
C THR A 184 -12.17 -16.20 -1.00
N GLU A 185 -13.40 -16.71 -1.00
CA GLU A 185 -14.01 -17.52 -2.07
C GLU A 185 -14.63 -16.71 -3.22
N LEU A 186 -14.64 -15.38 -3.13
CA LEU A 186 -15.16 -14.55 -4.23
C LEU A 186 -14.28 -14.69 -5.48
N PRO A 187 -14.88 -14.74 -6.69
CA PRO A 187 -14.14 -14.72 -7.94
C PRO A 187 -13.18 -13.54 -8.02
N LEU A 188 -12.05 -13.75 -8.69
CA LEU A 188 -10.99 -12.74 -8.86
C LEU A 188 -11.56 -11.45 -9.47
N TRP A 189 -12.44 -11.53 -10.46
CA TRP A 189 -13.00 -10.34 -11.08
C TRP A 189 -13.83 -9.50 -10.10
N LYS A 190 -14.57 -10.11 -9.14
CA LYS A 190 -15.29 -9.35 -8.10
C LYS A 190 -14.32 -8.62 -7.18
N LYS A 191 -13.24 -9.29 -6.74
CA LYS A 191 -12.18 -8.66 -5.93
C LYS A 191 -11.57 -7.44 -6.65
N LEU A 192 -11.37 -7.54 -7.96
CA LEU A 192 -10.87 -6.44 -8.78
C LEU A 192 -11.93 -5.33 -8.96
N TRP A 193 -13.19 -5.69 -9.23
CA TRP A 193 -14.29 -4.76 -9.51
C TRP A 193 -14.62 -3.85 -8.32
N MET A 194 -14.44 -4.33 -7.09
CA MET A 194 -14.50 -3.51 -5.87
C MET A 194 -13.62 -2.26 -5.93
N ASN A 195 -12.59 -2.26 -6.78
CA ASN A 195 -11.59 -1.21 -6.93
C ASN A 195 -11.68 -0.46 -8.27
N VAL A 196 -12.76 -0.63 -9.03
CA VAL A 196 -13.07 0.16 -10.23
C VAL A 196 -14.04 1.28 -9.87
N VAL A 197 -13.79 2.50 -10.33
CA VAL A 197 -14.67 3.65 -10.14
C VAL A 197 -15.38 4.03 -11.44
N THR A 198 -16.51 4.73 -11.32
CA THR A 198 -17.33 5.16 -12.44
C THR A 198 -16.63 6.19 -13.32
N GLN A 199 -17.13 6.37 -14.54
CA GLN A 199 -16.63 7.37 -15.48
C GLN A 199 -16.83 8.81 -14.99
N GLU A 200 -17.76 9.05 -14.05
CA GLU A 200 -17.88 10.35 -13.38
C GLU A 200 -16.63 10.71 -12.56
N VAL A 201 -15.99 9.70 -11.95
CA VAL A 201 -14.78 9.89 -11.12
C VAL A 201 -13.53 9.95 -12.00
N ILE A 202 -13.40 8.99 -12.92
CA ILE A 202 -12.29 8.93 -13.89
C ILE A 202 -12.89 8.74 -15.28
N PRO A 203 -12.97 9.81 -16.10
CA PRO A 203 -13.54 9.73 -17.44
C PRO A 203 -12.87 8.68 -18.31
N LYS A 204 -13.64 8.05 -19.20
CA LYS A 204 -13.10 7.16 -20.22
C LYS A 204 -12.26 7.95 -21.23
N SER A 205 -11.24 7.32 -21.79
CA SER A 205 -10.43 7.89 -22.86
C SER A 205 -10.14 6.87 -23.96
N LYS A 206 -9.67 7.37 -25.10
CA LYS A 206 -9.09 6.54 -26.15
C LYS A 206 -7.74 5.97 -25.69
N PRO A 207 -7.35 4.78 -26.16
CA PRO A 207 -6.09 4.13 -25.79
C PRO A 207 -4.91 4.74 -26.58
N ASP A 208 -4.55 5.98 -26.24
CA ASP A 208 -3.44 6.71 -26.87
C ASP A 208 -2.30 7.00 -25.88
N ALA A 209 -1.29 7.76 -26.32
CA ALA A 209 -0.10 8.05 -25.54
C ALA A 209 -0.34 8.92 -24.29
N THR A 210 -1.50 9.59 -24.18
CA THR A 210 -1.89 10.34 -22.98
C THR A 210 -2.36 9.41 -21.85
N VAL A 211 -2.68 8.15 -22.17
CA VAL A 211 -2.99 7.09 -21.20
C VAL A 211 -1.82 6.12 -21.08
N PHE A 212 -1.22 5.71 -22.20
CA PHE A 212 -0.19 4.67 -22.29
C PHE A 212 1.13 5.27 -22.82
N PRO A 213 2.07 5.66 -21.94
CA PRO A 213 3.18 6.55 -22.32
C PRO A 213 4.17 5.97 -23.34
N TRP A 214 4.23 4.65 -23.46
CA TRP A 214 5.11 3.95 -24.39
C TRP A 214 4.60 3.94 -25.84
N LEU A 215 3.40 4.47 -26.11
CA LEU A 215 2.86 4.59 -27.47
C LEU A 215 3.44 5.76 -28.28
N ALA A 216 4.22 6.65 -27.66
CA ALA A 216 4.88 7.76 -28.34
C ALA A 216 6.32 7.91 -27.84
N ALA A 217 7.07 8.83 -28.48
CA ALA A 217 8.42 9.18 -28.07
C ALA A 217 8.48 9.52 -26.57
N THR A 218 9.35 8.84 -25.84
CA THR A 218 9.43 8.96 -24.37
C THR A 218 9.92 10.35 -23.96
N PRO A 219 9.11 11.15 -23.23
CA PRO A 219 9.54 12.45 -22.73
C PRO A 219 10.73 12.35 -21.78
N THR A 220 11.76 13.15 -22.00
CA THR A 220 12.95 13.20 -21.15
C THR A 220 12.91 14.39 -20.20
N SER A 221 13.44 14.19 -19.00
CA SER A 221 13.46 15.18 -17.93
C SER A 221 14.84 15.82 -17.72
N ASP A 222 15.57 15.99 -18.82
CA ASP A 222 16.85 16.69 -18.94
C ASP A 222 16.70 18.21 -19.19
N GLY A 223 15.47 18.72 -19.09
CA GLY A 223 15.11 20.12 -19.34
C GLY A 223 14.42 20.36 -20.69
N THR A 224 14.36 19.35 -21.55
CA THR A 224 13.70 19.46 -22.87
C THR A 224 12.18 19.38 -22.81
N HIS A 225 11.61 18.64 -21.84
CA HIS A 225 10.17 18.48 -21.69
C HIS A 225 9.70 18.97 -20.31
N PRO A 226 8.49 19.56 -20.21
CA PRO A 226 7.88 19.86 -18.93
C PRO A 226 7.52 18.58 -18.17
N PRO A 227 7.33 18.65 -16.83
CA PRO A 227 6.73 17.55 -16.09
C PRO A 227 5.37 17.14 -16.66
N VAL A 228 5.08 15.85 -16.61
CA VAL A 228 3.76 15.30 -16.92
C VAL A 228 2.87 15.47 -15.71
N THR A 229 1.72 16.12 -15.91
CA THR A 229 0.74 16.46 -14.88
C THR A 229 -0.66 16.05 -15.33
N PRO A 230 -1.66 15.99 -14.42
CA PRO A 230 -3.04 15.70 -14.81
C PRO A 230 -3.67 16.70 -15.79
N GLU A 231 -3.05 17.86 -16.01
CA GLU A 231 -3.50 18.88 -16.97
C GLU A 231 -3.00 18.64 -18.39
N ASN A 232 -1.90 17.90 -18.57
CA ASN A 232 -1.30 17.62 -19.89
C ASN A 232 -1.28 16.14 -20.29
N ALA A 233 -1.83 15.27 -19.45
CA ALA A 233 -2.01 13.84 -19.67
C ALA A 233 -3.38 13.39 -19.16
N HIS A 234 -3.84 12.23 -19.61
CA HIS A 234 -5.13 11.70 -19.17
C HIS A 234 -5.02 11.07 -17.77
N ARG A 235 -6.05 11.22 -16.93
CA ARG A 235 -6.04 10.72 -15.54
C ARG A 235 -5.80 9.20 -15.43
N LEU A 236 -6.20 8.44 -16.44
CA LEU A 236 -5.94 6.99 -16.53
C LEU A 236 -4.44 6.65 -16.56
N GLN A 237 -3.57 7.57 -16.99
CA GLN A 237 -2.13 7.34 -16.94
C GLN A 237 -1.61 7.09 -15.52
N ALA A 238 -2.39 7.45 -14.49
CA ALA A 238 -2.08 7.07 -13.11
C ALA A 238 -1.84 5.56 -12.95
N TYR A 239 -2.55 4.70 -13.68
CA TYR A 239 -2.35 3.24 -13.64
C TYR A 239 -1.14 2.75 -14.46
N TRP A 240 -0.61 3.61 -15.35
CA TRP A 240 0.33 3.24 -16.42
C TRP A 240 1.60 4.08 -16.40
N GLY A 241 1.95 4.63 -15.23
CA GLY A 241 3.13 5.49 -15.08
C GLY A 241 4.41 4.77 -15.47
N MET A 242 5.21 5.43 -16.29
CA MET A 242 6.46 4.91 -16.84
C MET A 242 7.65 5.86 -16.54
N PRO A 243 8.06 6.01 -15.27
CA PRO A 243 9.12 6.96 -14.88
C PRO A 243 10.53 6.54 -15.33
N ARG A 244 10.77 5.23 -15.55
CA ARG A 244 12.09 4.70 -15.94
C ARG A 244 12.17 4.52 -17.44
N ARG A 245 13.33 4.87 -18.01
CA ARG A 245 13.72 4.49 -19.37
C ARG A 245 14.36 3.11 -19.32
N ILE A 246 13.63 2.10 -19.75
CA ILE A 246 14.05 0.69 -19.70
C ILE A 246 13.76 0.06 -21.06
N GLU A 247 14.71 -0.72 -21.56
CA GLU A 247 14.55 -1.56 -22.76
C GLU A 247 15.08 -2.95 -22.46
N LEU A 248 14.24 -3.97 -22.59
CA LEU A 248 14.65 -5.37 -22.36
C LEU A 248 15.47 -5.89 -23.55
N ASP A 249 16.49 -6.71 -23.27
CA ASP A 249 17.34 -7.26 -24.32
C ASP A 249 16.83 -8.62 -24.83
N PHE A 250 16.15 -8.60 -25.98
CA PHE A 250 15.66 -9.81 -26.64
C PHE A 250 16.67 -10.44 -27.61
N THR A 251 17.92 -9.96 -27.66
CA THR A 251 18.96 -10.47 -28.58
C THR A 251 19.84 -11.54 -27.96
N ALA A 252 19.99 -11.54 -26.63
CA ALA A 252 20.85 -12.45 -25.86
C ALA A 252 20.03 -13.45 -25.03
N LEU A 253 19.09 -14.13 -25.67
CA LEU A 253 18.17 -15.06 -25.01
C LEU A 253 18.85 -16.40 -24.67
N GLN A 254 18.41 -17.03 -23.58
CA GLN A 254 18.91 -18.33 -23.14
C GLN A 254 17.77 -19.33 -22.92
N ALA A 255 18.04 -20.62 -23.14
CA ALA A 255 17.13 -21.69 -22.75
C ALA A 255 17.46 -22.16 -21.33
N GLY A 256 16.44 -22.50 -20.56
CA GLY A 256 16.62 -22.99 -19.19
C GLY A 256 15.33 -22.92 -18.39
N GLU A 257 15.48 -22.76 -17.08
CA GLU A 257 14.39 -22.57 -16.13
C GLU A 257 14.34 -21.12 -15.66
N CYS A 258 13.15 -20.55 -15.52
CA CYS A 258 13.00 -19.20 -14.99
C CYS A 258 13.29 -19.17 -13.49
N ASP A 259 14.21 -18.30 -13.06
CA ASP A 259 14.59 -18.16 -11.66
C ASP A 259 13.47 -17.62 -10.74
N LEU A 260 12.38 -17.09 -11.31
CA LEU A 260 11.25 -16.54 -10.55
C LEU A 260 10.08 -17.51 -10.42
N CYS A 261 9.70 -18.21 -11.50
CA CYS A 261 8.51 -19.07 -11.51
C CYS A 261 8.80 -20.56 -11.72
N GLY A 262 10.05 -20.96 -11.98
CA GLY A 262 10.42 -22.35 -12.24
C GLY A 262 9.96 -22.90 -13.59
N THR A 263 9.29 -22.10 -14.43
CA THR A 263 8.84 -22.55 -15.75
C THR A 263 10.02 -22.62 -16.72
N LYS A 264 10.12 -23.75 -17.45
CA LYS A 264 11.08 -23.90 -18.54
C LYS A 264 10.74 -22.97 -19.70
N SER A 265 11.75 -22.30 -20.23
CA SER A 265 11.61 -21.41 -21.39
C SER A 265 12.82 -21.52 -22.29
N THR A 266 12.62 -21.40 -23.60
CA THR A 266 13.68 -21.31 -24.60
C THR A 266 14.18 -19.87 -24.80
N ALA A 267 13.60 -18.91 -24.08
CA ALA A 267 13.79 -17.48 -24.30
C ALA A 267 13.77 -16.70 -22.99
N LEU A 268 14.68 -17.07 -22.09
CA LEU A 268 14.94 -16.35 -20.86
C LEU A 268 15.72 -15.06 -21.14
N LEU A 269 15.30 -13.99 -20.47
CA LEU A 269 15.93 -12.68 -20.45
C LEU A 269 16.94 -12.63 -19.31
N THR A 270 18.17 -12.20 -19.60
CA THR A 270 19.27 -12.11 -18.63
C THR A 270 19.72 -10.67 -18.36
N GLN A 271 19.33 -9.73 -19.23
CA GLN A 271 19.74 -8.34 -19.14
C GLN A 271 18.73 -7.36 -19.75
N TYR A 272 18.91 -6.09 -19.42
CA TYR A 272 18.17 -4.96 -20.00
C TYR A 272 19.09 -3.73 -20.09
N ARG A 273 18.67 -2.71 -20.83
CA ARG A 273 19.33 -1.41 -20.92
C ARG A 273 18.48 -0.36 -20.22
N THR A 274 19.14 0.62 -19.61
CA THR A 274 18.44 1.74 -18.97
C THR A 274 19.21 3.04 -19.12
N LYS A 275 18.49 4.16 -19.11
CA LYS A 275 19.04 5.51 -19.08
C LYS A 275 18.40 6.35 -17.97
N ASN A 276 19.13 7.36 -17.53
CA ASN A 276 18.60 8.41 -16.66
C ASN A 276 17.66 9.35 -17.43
N TYR A 277 17.03 10.25 -16.67
CA TYR A 277 16.14 11.31 -17.15
C TYR A 277 14.89 10.80 -17.90
N GLY A 278 14.22 9.78 -17.36
CA GLY A 278 12.90 9.36 -17.83
C GLY A 278 11.79 10.36 -17.51
N ILE A 279 10.54 9.94 -17.64
CA ILE A 279 9.38 10.83 -17.47
C ILE A 279 9.34 11.37 -16.04
N GLN A 280 9.31 12.70 -15.92
CA GLN A 280 9.10 13.37 -14.64
C GLN A 280 7.60 13.62 -14.45
N TYR A 281 7.06 13.06 -13.38
CA TYR A 281 5.66 13.25 -13.00
C TYR A 281 5.55 14.26 -11.87
N ASP A 282 4.52 15.09 -11.91
CA ASP A 282 4.24 16.06 -10.86
C ASP A 282 2.74 16.23 -10.60
N SER A 283 2.39 16.56 -9.36
CA SER A 283 1.01 16.85 -8.93
C SER A 283 -0.03 15.73 -9.18
N TRP A 284 0.41 14.47 -9.22
CA TRP A 284 -0.49 13.32 -9.42
C TRP A 284 -1.13 12.80 -8.13
N ARG A 285 -2.41 12.43 -8.21
CA ARG A 285 -3.13 11.63 -7.21
C ARG A 285 -3.54 10.29 -7.81
N HIS A 286 -2.85 9.24 -7.41
CA HIS A 286 -3.09 7.88 -7.89
C HIS A 286 -4.35 7.29 -7.23
N PRO A 287 -5.28 6.68 -7.99
CA PRO A 287 -6.56 6.22 -7.45
C PRO A 287 -6.46 5.15 -6.36
N LEU A 288 -5.42 4.33 -6.38
CA LEU A 288 -5.19 3.23 -5.43
C LEU A 288 -4.30 3.59 -4.23
N THR A 289 -3.94 4.87 -4.05
CA THR A 289 -3.02 5.29 -2.99
C THR A 289 -3.65 6.36 -2.10
N PRO A 290 -3.56 6.23 -0.77
CA PRO A 290 -3.98 7.28 0.15
C PRO A 290 -2.95 8.41 0.21
N TYR A 291 -3.42 9.61 0.52
CA TYR A 291 -2.62 10.83 0.54
C TYR A 291 -2.83 11.62 1.82
N ARG A 292 -1.84 12.43 2.20
CA ARG A 292 -1.93 13.40 3.28
C ARG A 292 -1.56 14.80 2.80
N ARG A 293 -2.17 15.81 3.39
CA ARG A 293 -1.87 17.22 3.17
C ARG A 293 -1.64 17.89 4.51
N ALA A 294 -0.57 18.66 4.65
CA ALA A 294 -0.33 19.40 5.89
C ALA A 294 -1.41 20.47 6.10
N LEU A 295 -1.80 20.72 7.36
CA LEU A 295 -2.73 21.80 7.71
C LEU A 295 -2.09 23.19 7.60
N LYS A 296 -0.75 23.26 7.74
CA LYS A 296 0.01 24.50 7.60
C LYS A 296 0.46 24.68 6.15
N GLY A 297 0.18 25.87 5.61
CA GLY A 297 0.48 26.25 4.22
C GLY A 297 -0.70 25.95 3.30
N GLY A 298 -1.36 27.00 2.78
CA GLY A 298 -2.55 26.87 1.92
C GLY A 298 -2.31 26.00 0.67
N ASP A 299 -1.07 26.02 0.17
CA ASP A 299 -0.63 25.29 -1.03
C ASP A 299 0.18 24.03 -0.69
N ALA A 300 0.03 23.47 0.51
CA ALA A 300 0.75 22.24 0.88
C ALA A 300 0.41 21.11 -0.12
N PRO A 301 1.41 20.44 -0.71
CA PRO A 301 1.16 19.40 -1.70
C PRO A 301 0.54 18.15 -1.06
N PHE A 302 -0.18 17.38 -1.87
CA PHE A 302 -0.58 16.03 -1.49
C PHE A 302 0.63 15.10 -1.49
N LEU A 303 0.93 14.51 -0.35
CA LEU A 303 2.00 13.53 -0.18
C LEU A 303 1.36 12.16 -0.02
N SER A 304 1.75 11.18 -0.82
CA SER A 304 1.27 9.81 -0.63
C SER A 304 1.69 9.26 0.74
N VAL A 305 0.83 8.44 1.32
CA VAL A 305 1.18 7.65 2.51
C VAL A 305 2.24 6.62 2.10
N LYS A 306 3.29 6.51 2.90
CA LYS A 306 4.47 5.68 2.63
C LYS A 306 4.55 4.49 3.55
N GLY A 307 5.15 3.40 3.06
CA GLY A 307 5.66 2.34 3.93
C GLY A 307 6.63 2.90 4.95
N LYS A 308 6.57 2.39 6.18
CA LYS A 308 7.42 2.81 7.29
C LYS A 308 7.87 1.58 8.08
N PRO A 309 8.96 1.69 8.87
CA PRO A 309 9.36 0.62 9.77
C PRO A 309 8.21 0.23 10.71
N GLY A 310 7.95 -1.07 10.80
CA GLY A 310 6.85 -1.65 11.57
C GLY A 310 5.51 -1.72 10.83
N GLY A 311 5.43 -1.24 9.59
CA GLY A 311 4.23 -1.30 8.76
C GLY A 311 3.12 -0.35 9.21
N LEU A 312 1.90 -0.63 8.76
CA LEU A 312 0.68 0.06 9.18
C LEU A 312 0.21 -0.48 10.53
N ALA A 313 -0.33 0.40 11.37
CA ALA A 313 -0.93 0.04 12.64
C ALA A 313 -2.33 0.65 12.80
N TYR A 314 -3.06 0.30 13.86
CA TYR A 314 -4.43 0.79 14.07
C TYR A 314 -4.56 2.32 14.15
N ARG A 315 -3.47 3.03 14.47
CA ARG A 315 -3.39 4.49 14.38
C ARG A 315 -3.58 5.05 12.96
N ASP A 316 -3.33 4.23 11.95
CA ASP A 316 -3.34 4.60 10.54
C ASP A 316 -4.68 4.19 9.88
N TRP A 317 -5.37 3.16 10.39
CA TRP A 317 -6.53 2.51 9.76
C TRP A 317 -7.65 3.47 9.38
N LEU A 318 -8.04 4.39 10.28
CA LEU A 318 -9.11 5.36 10.02
C LEU A 318 -8.83 6.20 8.77
N GLY A 319 -7.61 6.73 8.64
CA GLY A 319 -7.21 7.58 7.53
C GLY A 319 -7.08 6.85 6.19
N LEU A 320 -7.06 5.51 6.20
CA LEU A 320 -7.04 4.68 5.00
C LEU A 320 -8.44 4.40 4.47
N MET A 321 -9.48 4.50 5.32
CA MET A 321 -10.88 4.25 4.94
C MET A 321 -11.70 5.53 4.75
N ILE A 322 -11.44 6.56 5.55
CA ILE A 322 -12.18 7.82 5.54
C ILE A 322 -11.23 9.00 5.65
N ALA A 323 -11.68 10.17 5.19
CA ALA A 323 -10.93 11.39 5.42
C ALA A 323 -10.90 11.70 6.92
N VAL A 324 -9.70 11.96 7.46
CA VAL A 324 -9.49 12.32 8.85
C VAL A 324 -8.54 13.50 8.96
N GLU A 325 -8.86 14.40 9.88
CA GLU A 325 -7.99 15.49 10.28
C GLU A 325 -7.30 15.12 11.60
N ASP A 326 -5.97 15.28 11.66
CA ASP A 326 -5.22 15.27 12.91
C ASP A 326 -4.55 16.63 13.16
N LYS A 327 -3.78 16.77 14.25
CA LYS A 327 -3.14 18.03 14.65
C LYS A 327 -2.23 18.65 13.57
N LEU A 328 -1.77 17.88 12.59
CA LEU A 328 -0.76 18.27 11.61
C LEU A 328 -1.21 18.11 10.16
N ASN A 329 -2.06 17.13 9.86
CA ASN A 329 -2.41 16.76 8.50
C ASN A 329 -3.89 16.40 8.35
N ASN A 330 -4.41 16.66 7.16
CA ASN A 330 -5.56 15.98 6.61
C ASN A 330 -5.11 14.74 5.84
N THR A 331 -5.61 13.57 6.21
CA THR A 331 -5.36 12.30 5.52
C THR A 331 -6.61 11.90 4.74
N PHE A 332 -6.41 11.48 3.50
CA PHE A 332 -7.43 11.10 2.54
C PHE A 332 -7.20 9.65 2.12
N PRO A 333 -8.26 8.81 2.11
CA PRO A 333 -8.18 7.46 1.59
C PRO A 333 -7.87 7.48 0.09
N ALA A 334 -7.49 6.32 -0.46
CA ALA A 334 -7.40 6.15 -1.90
C ALA A 334 -8.75 6.47 -2.56
N THR A 335 -8.74 6.99 -3.79
CA THR A 335 -9.97 7.35 -4.53
C THR A 335 -10.93 6.18 -4.60
N VAL A 336 -10.44 4.97 -4.93
CA VAL A 336 -11.30 3.79 -5.04
C VAL A 336 -11.97 3.44 -3.71
N VAL A 337 -11.23 3.54 -2.60
CA VAL A 337 -11.78 3.33 -1.25
C VAL A 337 -12.81 4.41 -0.92
N HIS A 338 -12.50 5.67 -1.19
CA HIS A 338 -13.41 6.78 -0.90
C HIS A 338 -14.78 6.63 -1.55
N HIS A 339 -14.79 6.23 -2.82
CA HIS A 339 -16.01 6.13 -3.62
C HIS A 339 -16.76 4.81 -3.40
N ASN A 340 -16.05 3.68 -3.28
CA ASN A 340 -16.71 2.37 -3.27
C ASN A 340 -16.99 1.81 -1.87
N ILE A 341 -16.32 2.25 -0.80
CA ILE A 341 -16.52 1.70 0.57
C ILE A 341 -17.96 1.88 1.09
N ARG A 342 -18.74 2.78 0.48
CA ARG A 342 -20.12 3.08 0.82
C ARG A 342 -21.14 2.36 -0.05
N ARG A 343 -20.72 1.51 -0.97
CA ARG A 343 -21.64 0.68 -1.78
C ARG A 343 -22.30 -0.37 -0.90
N ASP A 344 -23.60 -0.58 -1.05
CA ASP A 344 -24.36 -1.49 -0.18
C ASP A 344 -23.90 -2.95 -0.36
N GLU A 345 -23.50 -3.28 -1.58
CA GLU A 345 -22.92 -4.55 -2.01
C GLU A 345 -21.63 -4.87 -1.25
N LEU A 346 -20.86 -3.84 -0.89
CA LEU A 346 -19.54 -3.99 -0.26
C LEU A 346 -19.57 -3.77 1.25
N ARG A 347 -20.62 -3.14 1.78
CA ARG A 347 -20.65 -2.65 3.17
C ARG A 347 -20.53 -3.73 4.24
N ARG A 348 -21.00 -4.96 3.98
CA ARG A 348 -21.12 -6.01 5.00
C ARG A 348 -19.93 -6.96 5.09
N ASP A 349 -19.20 -7.15 4.00
CA ASP A 349 -18.19 -8.23 3.88
C ASP A 349 -16.91 -7.75 3.19
N SER A 350 -16.53 -6.48 3.35
CA SER A 350 -15.26 -5.97 2.85
C SER A 350 -14.36 -5.48 3.96
N GLY A 351 -13.08 -5.36 3.66
CA GLY A 351 -12.04 -4.71 4.41
C GLY A 351 -11.06 -4.06 3.43
N LEU A 352 -9.87 -3.74 3.91
CA LEU A 352 -8.79 -3.25 3.06
C LEU A 352 -7.63 -4.22 3.00
N TRP A 353 -7.08 -4.40 1.81
CA TRP A 353 -5.74 -4.94 1.62
C TRP A 353 -4.78 -3.80 1.31
N CYS A 354 -3.83 -3.58 2.22
CA CYS A 354 -2.91 -2.46 2.20
C CYS A 354 -1.48 -2.99 2.09
N PHE A 355 -0.73 -2.55 1.07
CA PHE A 355 0.61 -3.08 0.84
C PHE A 355 1.57 -2.08 0.22
N GLY A 356 2.86 -2.29 0.43
CA GLY A 356 3.92 -1.51 -0.21
C GLY A 356 5.28 -1.66 0.48
N TYR A 357 6.30 -1.12 -0.18
CA TYR A 357 7.66 -1.13 0.35
C TYR A 357 7.89 0.00 1.36
N ASP A 358 8.53 -0.33 2.48
CA ASP A 358 9.26 0.64 3.29
C ASP A 358 10.62 0.93 2.65
N MET A 359 10.81 2.19 2.25
CA MET A 359 11.99 2.64 1.52
C MET A 359 12.83 3.62 2.34
N ASP A 360 14.14 3.40 2.39
CA ASP A 360 15.13 4.42 2.75
C ASP A 360 15.84 4.88 1.48
N ASN A 361 15.31 5.96 0.87
CA ASN A 361 15.71 6.46 -0.44
C ASN A 361 15.56 5.38 -1.54
N MET A 362 16.66 4.73 -1.93
CA MET A 362 16.69 3.65 -2.94
C MET A 362 16.72 2.25 -2.32
N LYS A 363 16.82 2.13 -0.99
CA LYS A 363 16.93 0.84 -0.29
C LYS A 363 15.56 0.35 0.15
N ALA A 364 15.12 -0.77 -0.40
CA ALA A 364 13.98 -1.49 0.12
C ALA A 364 14.37 -2.13 1.46
N ARG A 365 13.72 -1.72 2.55
CA ARG A 365 13.97 -2.29 3.88
C ARG A 365 13.06 -3.48 4.16
N CYS A 366 11.80 -3.39 3.76
CA CYS A 366 10.80 -4.42 3.99
C CYS A 366 9.61 -4.23 3.03
N TRP A 367 8.99 -5.34 2.63
CA TRP A 367 7.63 -5.33 2.08
C TRP A 367 6.64 -5.46 3.25
N TYR A 368 5.70 -4.52 3.35
CA TYR A 368 4.63 -4.58 4.33
C TYR A 368 3.31 -4.87 3.65
N GLU A 369 2.51 -5.71 4.30
CA GLU A 369 1.19 -6.12 3.87
C GLU A 369 0.27 -6.26 5.07
N HIS A 370 -0.93 -5.70 4.96
CA HIS A 370 -1.90 -5.67 6.03
C HIS A 370 -3.31 -5.88 5.48
N HIS A 371 -4.06 -6.77 6.12
CA HIS A 371 -5.51 -6.89 5.94
C HIS A 371 -6.20 -6.17 7.10
N ILE A 372 -6.97 -5.14 6.79
CA ILE A 372 -7.64 -4.28 7.77
C ILE A 372 -9.15 -4.56 7.70
N PRO A 373 -9.80 -4.93 8.81
CA PRO A 373 -11.25 -5.17 8.81
C PRO A 373 -12.03 -3.87 8.59
N GLN A 374 -13.20 -3.92 7.98
CA GLN A 374 -13.99 -2.71 7.78
C GLN A 374 -14.58 -2.19 9.09
N LEU A 375 -14.06 -1.04 9.52
CA LEU A 375 -14.42 -0.42 10.79
C LEU A 375 -15.85 0.13 10.81
N PHE A 376 -16.49 0.30 9.66
CA PHE A 376 -17.77 0.98 9.50
C PHE A 376 -18.90 0.08 8.94
N ALA A 377 -18.71 -1.24 8.97
CA ALA A 377 -19.66 -2.21 8.40
C ALA A 377 -20.95 -2.41 9.22
N SER A 378 -20.97 -1.96 10.49
CA SER A 378 -22.12 -2.20 11.39
C SER A 378 -23.41 -1.59 10.84
N ALA A 379 -24.49 -2.38 10.87
CA ALA A 379 -25.83 -1.94 10.47
C ALA A 379 -26.29 -0.70 11.27
N ARG A 380 -25.75 -0.50 12.48
CA ARG A 380 -25.95 0.68 13.31
C ARG A 380 -25.69 1.99 12.56
N PHE A 381 -24.77 2.00 11.59
CA PHE A 381 -24.33 3.22 10.92
C PHE A 381 -25.05 3.52 9.60
N ARG A 382 -25.93 2.62 9.12
CA ARG A 382 -26.51 2.69 7.76
C ARG A 382 -27.25 4.01 7.52
N ASP A 383 -28.12 4.37 8.46
CA ASP A 383 -28.98 5.56 8.35
C ASP A 383 -28.82 6.51 9.55
N ASP A 384 -27.86 6.23 10.43
CA ASP A 384 -27.58 7.03 11.62
C ASP A 384 -26.23 7.75 11.49
N SER A 385 -26.27 8.88 10.79
CA SER A 385 -25.09 9.73 10.58
C SER A 385 -24.51 10.28 11.89
N LEU A 386 -25.33 10.44 12.92
CA LEU A 386 -24.90 10.89 14.24
C LEU A 386 -24.13 9.77 14.94
N ALA A 387 -24.66 8.55 15.00
CA ALA A 387 -23.95 7.40 15.58
C ALA A 387 -22.62 7.13 14.86
N LEU A 388 -22.59 7.24 13.53
CA LEU A 388 -21.35 7.09 12.76
C LEU A 388 -20.33 8.19 13.11
N ARG A 389 -20.78 9.43 13.31
CA ARG A 389 -19.91 10.54 13.72
C ARG A 389 -19.36 10.33 15.12
N GLU A 390 -20.21 10.02 16.10
CA GLU A 390 -19.79 9.74 17.48
C GLU A 390 -18.81 8.56 17.54
N TYR A 391 -19.09 7.48 16.81
CA TYR A 391 -18.19 6.34 16.69
C TYR A 391 -16.79 6.74 16.20
N LYS A 392 -16.71 7.59 15.16
CA LYS A 392 -15.43 8.11 14.65
C LYS A 392 -14.70 8.95 15.71
N GLU A 393 -15.41 9.83 16.40
CA GLU A 393 -14.85 10.68 17.46
C GLU A 393 -14.28 9.81 18.61
N HIS A 394 -14.98 8.75 19.01
CA HIS A 394 -14.50 7.80 20.02
C HIS A 394 -13.25 7.01 19.58
N LEU A 395 -13.20 6.55 18.32
CA LEU A 395 -12.01 5.87 17.80
C LEU A 395 -10.81 6.83 17.69
N GLN A 396 -11.04 8.07 17.27
CA GLN A 396 -10.01 9.11 17.26
C GLN A 396 -9.46 9.36 18.67
N LEU A 397 -10.34 9.52 19.67
CA LEU A 397 -9.95 9.70 21.07
C LEU A 397 -9.10 8.51 21.59
N ALA A 398 -9.47 7.28 21.23
CA ALA A 398 -8.74 6.08 21.59
C ALA A 398 -7.33 6.03 20.96
N VAL A 399 -7.21 6.38 19.68
CA VAL A 399 -5.92 6.47 18.97
C VAL A 399 -5.04 7.60 19.52
N GLU A 400 -5.65 8.74 19.89
CA GLU A 400 -4.93 9.85 20.53
C GLU A 400 -4.32 9.41 21.87
N LEU A 401 -5.10 8.75 22.74
CA LEU A 401 -4.59 8.18 23.99
C LEU A 401 -3.44 7.21 23.74
N ALA A 402 -3.55 6.34 22.74
CA ALA A 402 -2.51 5.38 22.39
C ALA A 402 -1.21 6.07 21.93
N ARG A 403 -1.32 7.09 21.10
CA ARG A 403 -0.20 7.84 20.53
C ARG A 403 0.60 8.57 21.62
N ASP A 404 -0.12 9.23 22.53
CA ASP A 404 0.48 9.93 23.65
C ASP A 404 1.09 8.92 24.65
N SER A 405 0.45 7.76 24.84
CA SER A 405 0.94 6.67 25.70
C SER A 405 2.20 5.99 25.17
N ALA A 406 2.31 5.73 23.86
CA ALA A 406 3.53 5.21 23.23
C ALA A 406 4.70 6.18 23.43
N THR A 407 4.44 7.47 23.22
CA THR A 407 5.43 8.55 23.42
C THR A 407 5.88 8.60 24.87
N LEU A 408 4.94 8.54 25.81
CA LEU A 408 5.20 8.54 27.24
C LEU A 408 6.03 7.32 27.67
N LEU A 409 5.67 6.11 27.23
CA LEU A 409 6.39 4.87 27.54
C LEU A 409 7.87 4.99 27.14
N ARG A 410 8.12 5.39 25.88
CA ARG A 410 9.47 5.59 25.36
C ARG A 410 10.24 6.66 26.14
N GLN A 411 9.61 7.77 26.51
CA GLN A 411 10.23 8.83 27.31
C GLN A 411 10.61 8.34 28.71
N MET A 412 9.73 7.59 29.38
CA MET A 412 9.97 7.08 30.74
C MET A 412 11.04 6.00 30.76
N ILE A 413 11.07 5.10 29.77
CA ILE A 413 12.15 4.12 29.62
C ILE A 413 13.50 4.83 29.43
N LYS A 414 13.56 5.84 28.55
CA LYS A 414 14.79 6.63 28.38
C LYS A 414 15.21 7.35 29.66
N GLU A 415 14.25 7.94 30.39
CA GLU A 415 14.54 8.61 31.66
C GLU A 415 15.07 7.63 32.71
N ALA A 416 14.58 6.39 32.73
CA ALA A 416 15.12 5.34 33.59
C ALA A 416 16.57 4.98 33.21
N TRP A 417 16.81 4.64 31.95
CA TRP A 417 18.11 4.15 31.46
C TRP A 417 19.23 5.20 31.46
N PHE A 418 18.94 6.47 31.19
CA PHE A 418 19.98 7.48 30.95
C PHE A 418 19.95 8.61 31.96
N SER A 419 21.13 9.08 32.40
CA SER A 419 21.26 10.28 33.24
C SER A 419 20.86 11.56 32.48
N ARG A 420 21.12 11.59 31.16
CA ARG A 420 20.70 12.67 30.24
C ARG A 420 19.84 12.09 29.11
N PRO A 421 18.55 11.79 29.36
CA PRO A 421 17.69 11.08 28.39
C PRO A 421 17.47 11.84 27.08
N LYS A 422 17.58 13.18 27.09
CA LYS A 422 17.48 14.02 25.88
C LYS A 422 18.70 13.86 24.96
N ASP A 423 19.86 13.54 25.51
CA ASP A 423 21.12 13.39 24.77
C ASP A 423 21.34 11.94 24.30
N ALA A 424 20.51 11.00 24.75
CA ALA A 424 20.62 9.59 24.40
C ALA A 424 20.37 9.36 22.90
N LYS A 425 21.43 8.92 22.21
CA LYS A 425 21.45 8.53 20.80
C LYS A 425 21.14 7.03 20.68
N GLY A 426 20.54 6.63 19.55
CA GLY A 426 20.17 5.25 19.27
C GLY A 426 18.79 5.14 18.65
N ASP A 427 18.47 3.96 18.15
CA ASP A 427 17.16 3.65 17.61
C ASP A 427 16.25 3.07 18.70
N PHE A 428 15.24 3.83 19.09
CA PHE A 428 14.22 3.41 20.06
C PHE A 428 12.89 3.05 19.38
N SER A 429 12.85 3.03 18.04
CA SER A 429 11.63 2.76 17.27
C SER A 429 11.06 1.37 17.54
N ALA A 430 11.88 0.40 17.96
CA ALA A 430 11.44 -0.93 18.37
C ALA A 430 10.41 -0.89 19.53
N ILE A 431 10.52 0.08 20.45
CA ILE A 431 9.53 0.27 21.53
C ILE A 431 8.19 0.71 20.94
N ASP A 432 8.22 1.64 19.98
CA ASP A 432 7.00 2.12 19.33
C ASP A 432 6.37 0.99 18.49
N VAL A 433 7.16 0.30 17.66
CA VAL A 433 6.68 -0.83 16.83
C VAL A 433 6.00 -1.89 17.68
N ALA A 434 6.66 -2.34 18.76
CA ALA A 434 6.11 -3.31 19.71
C ALA A 434 4.80 -2.79 20.35
N PHE A 435 4.78 -1.55 20.83
CA PHE A 435 3.57 -0.93 21.41
C PHE A 435 2.37 -1.04 20.47
N TRP A 436 2.53 -0.66 19.20
CA TRP A 436 1.40 -0.64 18.27
C TRP A 436 0.93 -2.05 17.87
N GLN A 437 1.85 -3.01 17.75
CA GLN A 437 1.51 -4.39 17.43
C GLN A 437 0.85 -5.11 18.62
N GLU A 438 1.46 -4.99 19.81
CA GLU A 438 1.03 -5.74 21.00
C GLU A 438 -0.27 -5.17 21.61
N THR A 439 -0.59 -3.89 21.40
CA THR A 439 -1.87 -3.29 21.86
C THR A 439 -3.01 -3.41 20.84
N GLN A 440 -2.74 -3.91 19.62
CA GLN A 440 -3.76 -4.05 18.58
C GLN A 440 -4.95 -4.94 18.99
N PRO A 441 -4.79 -6.09 19.67
CA PRO A 441 -5.93 -6.93 20.06
C PRO A 441 -6.92 -6.21 20.99
N ASP A 442 -6.43 -5.36 21.90
CA ASP A 442 -7.28 -4.53 22.77
C ASP A 442 -8.02 -3.44 21.99
N PHE A 443 -7.37 -2.85 20.98
CA PHE A 443 -8.03 -1.88 20.10
C PHE A 443 -9.11 -2.55 19.23
N ILE A 444 -8.87 -3.79 18.78
CA ILE A 444 -9.87 -4.58 18.05
C ILE A 444 -11.12 -4.78 18.90
N ARG A 445 -10.95 -5.21 20.16
CA ARG A 445 -12.07 -5.34 21.11
C ARG A 445 -12.82 -4.03 21.31
N LEU A 446 -12.09 -2.90 21.41
CA LEU A 446 -12.70 -1.58 21.57
C LEU A 446 -13.61 -1.23 20.38
N TYR A 447 -13.11 -1.28 19.14
CA TYR A 447 -13.91 -0.83 18.00
C TYR A 447 -15.12 -1.75 17.79
N GLN A 448 -14.96 -3.06 18.01
CA GLN A 448 -16.07 -4.03 17.91
C GLN A 448 -17.16 -3.74 18.95
N SER A 449 -16.78 -3.49 20.20
CA SER A 449 -17.70 -3.11 21.28
C SER A 449 -18.47 -1.83 20.93
N LEU A 450 -17.77 -0.79 20.47
CA LEU A 450 -18.39 0.47 20.04
C LEU A 450 -19.33 0.26 18.82
N ALA A 451 -18.93 -0.56 17.86
CA ALA A 451 -19.71 -0.88 16.66
C ALA A 451 -20.99 -1.68 16.98
N GLN A 452 -20.98 -2.48 18.06
CA GLN A 452 -22.10 -3.30 18.50
C GLN A 452 -23.18 -2.54 19.26
N GLY A 453 -22.89 -1.36 19.81
CA GLY A 453 -23.88 -0.67 20.63
C GLY A 453 -23.40 -0.24 22.01
N ASP A 454 -22.28 -0.79 22.48
CA ASP A 454 -21.88 -0.67 23.88
C ASP A 454 -21.69 0.79 24.31
N VAL A 455 -21.89 1.03 25.61
CA VAL A 455 -21.76 2.36 26.22
C VAL A 455 -20.32 2.88 25.99
N PRO A 456 -20.12 3.96 25.22
CA PRO A 456 -18.79 4.39 24.81
C PRO A 456 -17.84 4.68 25.98
N ALA A 457 -18.35 5.27 27.06
CA ALA A 457 -17.59 5.49 28.29
C ALA A 457 -16.98 4.19 28.85
N VAL A 458 -17.76 3.11 28.91
CA VAL A 458 -17.32 1.81 29.46
C VAL A 458 -16.30 1.14 28.54
N ALA A 459 -16.54 1.15 27.23
CA ALA A 459 -15.63 0.59 26.24
C ALA A 459 -14.27 1.33 26.25
N LEU A 460 -14.29 2.67 26.21
CA LEU A 460 -13.10 3.51 26.28
C LEU A 460 -12.37 3.39 27.62
N LYS A 461 -13.10 3.20 28.73
CA LYS A 461 -12.48 2.96 30.05
C LYS A 461 -11.74 1.63 30.10
N THR A 462 -12.29 0.61 29.44
CA THR A 462 -11.64 -0.71 29.30
C THR A 462 -10.35 -0.60 28.49
N TRP A 463 -10.40 0.11 27.36
CA TRP A 463 -9.22 0.44 26.56
C TRP A 463 -8.15 1.20 27.36
N GLN A 464 -8.54 2.25 28.10
CA GLN A 464 -7.64 3.01 28.96
C GLN A 464 -6.94 2.13 29.99
N LYS A 465 -7.67 1.19 30.63
CA LYS A 465 -7.10 0.24 31.60
C LYS A 465 -6.11 -0.73 30.95
N ALA A 466 -6.43 -1.23 29.75
CA ALA A 466 -5.55 -2.12 28.99
C ALA A 466 -4.22 -1.42 28.63
N LEU A 467 -4.28 -0.20 28.09
CA LEU A 467 -3.08 0.59 27.79
C LEU A 467 -2.25 0.87 29.03
N TYR A 468 -2.89 1.23 30.15
CA TYR A 468 -2.18 1.48 31.40
C TYR A 468 -1.40 0.26 31.89
N ARG A 469 -2.04 -0.92 31.87
CA ARG A 469 -1.38 -2.20 32.25
C ARG A 469 -0.21 -2.49 31.32
N TYR A 470 -0.42 -2.40 30.01
CA TYR A 470 0.63 -2.58 29.02
C TYR A 470 1.83 -1.66 29.28
N LEU A 471 1.60 -0.38 29.56
CA LEU A 471 2.65 0.59 29.87
C LEU A 471 3.50 0.16 31.09
N LEU A 472 2.87 -0.30 32.16
CA LEU A 472 3.56 -0.75 33.36
C LEU A 472 4.35 -2.03 33.12
N ASP A 473 3.72 -3.03 32.51
CA ASP A 473 4.35 -4.34 32.27
C ASP A 473 5.53 -4.19 31.31
N ASN A 474 5.37 -3.42 30.24
CA ASN A 474 6.40 -3.18 29.25
C ASN A 474 7.57 -2.34 29.80
N TYR A 475 7.26 -1.34 30.62
CA TYR A 475 8.27 -0.56 31.35
C TYR A 475 9.05 -1.47 32.31
N ASP A 476 8.35 -2.26 33.13
CA ASP A 476 8.97 -3.09 34.15
C ASP A 476 9.86 -4.17 33.52
N ALA A 477 9.37 -4.81 32.46
CA ALA A 477 10.10 -5.81 31.68
C ALA A 477 11.32 -5.26 30.93
N ARG A 478 11.44 -3.95 30.73
CA ARG A 478 12.62 -3.31 30.09
C ARG A 478 13.54 -2.64 31.09
N VAL A 479 13.01 -2.19 32.23
CA VAL A 479 13.74 -1.39 33.24
C VAL A 479 14.25 -2.23 34.39
N PHE A 480 13.62 -3.35 34.77
CA PHE A 480 14.03 -4.15 35.92
C PHE A 480 14.56 -5.55 35.57
N SER A 481 14.52 -5.96 34.31
CA SER A 481 14.81 -7.34 33.88
C SER A 481 16.28 -7.66 33.60
N ASN A 482 17.17 -6.66 33.56
CA ASN A 482 18.61 -6.90 33.36
C ASN A 482 19.34 -6.90 34.71
N PRO A 483 19.68 -8.08 35.28
CA PRO A 483 20.34 -8.18 36.58
C PRO A 483 21.79 -7.68 36.56
N ASP A 484 22.43 -7.63 35.39
CA ASP A 484 23.83 -7.23 35.23
C ASP A 484 24.01 -5.70 35.12
N GLU A 485 22.93 -4.96 34.90
CA GLU A 485 22.98 -3.50 34.90
C GLU A 485 22.81 -2.95 36.32
N HIS A 486 23.86 -2.33 36.85
CA HIS A 486 23.80 -1.53 38.09
C HIS A 486 22.95 -0.27 37.88
N ARG A 487 21.62 -0.43 37.80
CA ARG A 487 20.66 0.66 37.63
C ARG A 487 20.35 1.31 38.97
N ASP A 488 20.16 2.62 38.93
CA ASP A 488 19.58 3.37 40.05
C ASP A 488 18.10 2.97 40.22
N LEU A 489 17.84 2.01 41.11
CA LEU A 489 16.50 1.49 41.38
C LEU A 489 15.56 2.55 41.94
N ALA A 490 16.06 3.54 42.68
CA ALA A 490 15.26 4.64 43.20
C ALA A 490 14.78 5.54 42.06
N LYS A 491 15.65 5.84 41.10
CA LYS A 491 15.30 6.56 39.86
C LYS A 491 14.33 5.75 38.99
N ALA A 492 14.54 4.45 38.84
CA ALA A 492 13.62 3.57 38.11
C ALA A 492 12.22 3.56 38.74
N ALA A 493 12.12 3.33 40.06
CA ALA A 493 10.84 3.39 40.77
C ALA A 493 10.18 4.79 40.67
N GLY A 494 10.97 5.86 40.77
CA GLY A 494 10.51 7.24 40.61
C GLY A 494 9.94 7.51 39.21
N THR A 495 10.59 7.03 38.16
CA THR A 495 10.13 7.19 36.77
C THR A 495 8.91 6.32 36.46
N ARG A 496 8.80 5.12 37.04
CA ARG A 496 7.58 4.30 37.01
C ARG A 496 6.38 5.02 37.66
N LYS A 497 6.58 5.69 38.80
CA LYS A 497 5.54 6.52 39.45
C LYS A 497 5.13 7.70 38.57
N LYS A 498 6.11 8.37 37.93
CA LYS A 498 5.85 9.46 36.97
C LYS A 498 5.06 8.97 35.76
N LEU A 499 5.42 7.82 35.18
CA LEU A 499 4.69 7.17 34.08
C LEU A 499 3.19 7.06 34.42
N SER A 500 2.88 6.56 35.61
CA SER A 500 1.49 6.40 36.05
C SER A 500 0.76 7.74 36.20
N ALA A 501 1.41 8.71 36.84
CA ALA A 501 0.83 10.04 37.02
C ALA A 501 0.61 10.78 35.69
N PHE A 502 1.54 10.67 34.75
CA PHE A 502 1.47 11.34 33.46
C PHE A 502 0.50 10.65 32.51
N PHE A 503 0.32 9.33 32.60
CA PHE A 503 -0.70 8.63 31.82
C PHE A 503 -2.09 9.20 32.08
N TYR A 504 -2.47 9.39 33.35
CA TYR A 504 -3.80 9.90 33.69
C TYR A 504 -3.99 11.40 33.41
N LYS A 505 -2.91 12.16 33.28
CA LYS A 505 -2.92 13.60 32.92
C LYS A 505 -2.98 13.84 31.40
N GLN A 506 -2.95 12.80 30.58
CA GLN A 506 -3.12 12.97 29.14
C GLN A 506 -4.55 13.48 28.87
N LYS A 507 -4.69 14.46 27.96
CA LYS A 507 -5.99 15.06 27.64
C LYS A 507 -7.04 14.02 27.28
N ALA A 508 -6.70 13.05 26.43
CA ALA A 508 -7.60 11.98 26.03
C ALA A 508 -8.03 11.09 27.22
N SER A 509 -7.11 10.84 28.16
CA SER A 509 -7.40 10.10 29.39
C SER A 509 -8.37 10.86 30.31
N GLU A 510 -8.22 12.18 30.42
CA GLU A 510 -9.12 13.04 31.18
C GLU A 510 -10.51 13.11 30.56
N SER A 511 -10.61 13.20 29.22
CA SER A 511 -11.89 13.14 28.51
C SER A 511 -12.64 11.82 28.76
N ILE A 512 -11.95 10.68 28.69
CA ILE A 512 -12.56 9.38 29.01
C ILE A 512 -13.05 9.33 30.46
N LYS A 513 -12.31 9.95 31.39
CA LYS A 513 -12.73 10.04 32.80
C LYS A 513 -14.02 10.86 32.95
N GLN A 514 -14.10 12.02 32.31
CA GLN A 514 -15.29 12.88 32.33
C GLN A 514 -16.52 12.18 31.73
N MET A 515 -16.33 11.42 30.64
CA MET A 515 -17.40 10.62 30.05
C MET A 515 -17.92 9.56 31.03
N GLN A 516 -17.03 8.90 31.78
CA GLN A 516 -17.44 7.91 32.78
C GLN A 516 -18.19 8.57 33.95
N GLU A 517 -17.71 9.69 34.47
CA GLU A 517 -18.38 10.43 35.55
C GLU A 517 -19.78 10.89 35.16
N ALA A 518 -19.97 11.30 33.89
CA ALA A 518 -21.27 11.69 33.36
C ALA A 518 -22.26 10.52 33.23
N VAL A 519 -21.77 9.28 33.05
CA VAL A 519 -22.61 8.07 33.06
C VAL A 519 -22.95 7.67 34.49
N ASP A 520 -21.95 7.64 35.38
CA ASP A 520 -22.13 7.25 36.78
C ASP A 520 -23.09 8.20 37.52
N GLY A 521 -22.98 9.52 37.26
CA GLY A 521 -23.86 10.54 37.85
C GLY A 521 -25.29 10.59 37.30
N LYS A 522 -25.59 9.92 36.17
CA LYS A 522 -26.96 9.77 35.65
C LYS A 522 -27.70 8.56 36.24
N HIS A 523 -26.98 7.66 36.91
CA HIS A 523 -27.51 6.48 37.57
C HIS A 523 -27.46 6.56 39.11
N GLY A 524 -27.05 7.71 39.65
CA GLY A 524 -26.90 7.98 41.09
C GLY A 524 -28.09 8.67 41.72
#